data_AF-A0A9X0CHF1-F1
#
_entry.id   AF-A0A9X0CHF1-F1
#
_cell.length_a   1.000
_cell.length_b   1.000
_cell.length_c   1.000
_cell.angle_alpha   90.00
_cell.angle_beta   90.00
_cell.angle_gamma   90.00
#
_symmetry.space_group_name_H-M   'P 1'
#
loop_
_entity.id
_entity.type
_entity.pdbx_description
1 polymer ?
#
loop_
_entity_poly.entity_id
_entity_poly.type
_entity_poly.pdbx_seq_one_letter_code
_entity_poly.pdbx_strand_id
1 'polypeptide(L)'
;MSDQCEDVRLMATYCFATLIRLMPLESAIPDSPNMSKAMVEQKQKERKFLEQLLDGKKVEKYTIPVPIKAELRKYQQDGVNWLAFLNKYKLHGILCDGILCTMMFFTLLVVAGF
;
A
#
# COMPACT_ATOMS: atom_id res chain seq x y z
N MET A 1 -14.21 0.62 2.53
CA MET A 1 -14.21 0.18 1.11
C MET A 1 -14.61 -1.28 0.94
N SER A 2 -14.50 -2.14 1.97
CA SER A 2 -14.84 -3.58 1.89
C SER A 2 -16.17 -3.95 2.56
N ASP A 3 -17.04 -2.96 2.80
CA ASP A 3 -18.36 -3.17 3.39
C ASP A 3 -19.31 -3.85 2.39
N GLN A 4 -20.33 -4.57 2.88
CA GLN A 4 -21.33 -5.22 2.02
C GLN A 4 -22.27 -4.19 1.37
N CYS A 5 -22.50 -3.05 2.02
CA CYS A 5 -23.34 -1.96 1.52
C CYS A 5 -22.60 -1.12 0.47
N GLU A 6 -23.20 -0.97 -0.71
CA GLU A 6 -22.62 -0.22 -1.83
C GLU A 6 -22.44 1.26 -1.52
N ASP A 7 -23.45 1.91 -0.95
CA ASP A 7 -23.39 3.34 -0.61
C ASP A 7 -22.27 3.64 0.38
N VAL A 8 -22.08 2.77 1.39
CA VAL A 8 -20.99 2.89 2.36
C VAL A 8 -19.63 2.71 1.68
N ARG A 9 -19.50 1.78 0.73
CA ARG A 9 -18.25 1.62 -0.04
C ARG A 9 -17.95 2.85 -0.89
N LEU A 10 -18.95 3.39 -1.59
CA LEU A 10 -18.79 4.57 -2.46
C LEU A 10 -18.39 5.78 -1.64
N MET A 11 -19.12 6.07 -0.56
CA MET A 11 -18.81 7.20 0.33
C MET A 11 -17.42 7.06 0.94
N ALA A 12 -17.05 5.88 1.43
CA ALA A 12 -15.71 5.63 1.95
C ALA A 12 -14.62 5.87 0.90
N THR A 13 -14.87 5.49 -0.36
CA THR A 13 -13.94 5.72 -1.48
C THR A 13 -13.80 7.20 -1.79
N TYR A 14 -14.90 7.96 -1.84
CA TYR A 14 -14.88 9.40 -2.08
C TYR A 14 -14.17 10.17 -0.94
N CYS A 15 -14.46 9.81 0.31
CA CYS A 15 -13.78 10.38 1.47
C CYS A 15 -12.28 10.09 1.39
N PHE A 16 -11.88 8.85 1.12
CA PHE A 16 -10.47 8.47 1.00
C PHE A 16 -9.76 9.23 -0.12
N ALA A 17 -10.37 9.34 -1.31
CA ALA A 17 -9.81 10.09 -2.44
C ALA A 17 -9.61 11.58 -2.11
N THR A 18 -10.53 12.17 -1.34
CA THR A 18 -10.44 13.56 -0.90
C THR A 18 -9.35 13.73 0.16
N LEU A 19 -9.31 12.85 1.15
CA LEU A 19 -8.32 12.87 2.22
C LEU A 19 -6.90 12.69 1.70
N ILE A 20 -6.70 11.81 0.70
CA ILE A 20 -5.38 11.64 0.07
C ILE A 20 -4.83 12.96 -0.47
N ARG A 21 -5.70 13.79 -1.07
CA ARG A 21 -5.29 15.07 -1.67
C ARG A 21 -4.93 16.12 -0.64
N LEU A 22 -5.51 16.04 0.55
CA LEU A 22 -5.29 17.00 1.65
C LEU A 22 -4.13 16.58 2.58
N MET A 23 -3.69 15.34 2.48
CA MET A 23 -2.68 14.76 3.35
C MET A 23 -1.31 15.45 3.35
N PRO A 24 -0.76 15.95 2.22
CA PRO A 24 0.50 16.69 2.25
C PRO A 24 0.46 17.89 3.20
N LEU A 25 -0.72 18.50 3.37
CA LEU A 25 -0.93 19.63 4.28
C LEU A 25 -0.90 19.21 5.76
N GLU A 26 -1.37 18.00 6.08
CA GLU A 26 -1.40 17.47 7.45
C GLU A 26 -0.02 17.07 7.96
N SER A 27 0.83 16.53 7.07
CA SER A 27 2.21 16.14 7.40
C SER A 27 3.08 17.32 7.88
N ALA A 28 2.74 18.55 7.49
CA ALA A 28 3.47 19.77 7.87
C ALA A 28 3.14 20.27 9.29
N ILE A 29 2.14 19.68 9.96
CA ILE A 29 1.66 20.15 11.26
C ILE A 29 2.22 19.25 12.39
N PRO A 30 2.89 19.83 13.41
CA PRO A 30 3.38 19.07 14.56
C PRO A 30 2.22 18.50 15.39
N ASP A 31 2.48 17.40 16.09
CA ASP A 31 1.46 16.75 16.92
C ASP A 31 1.05 17.64 18.10
N SER A 32 -0.24 17.69 18.38
CA SER A 32 -0.77 18.50 19.49
C SER A 32 -0.34 17.92 20.84
N PRO A 33 0.12 18.75 21.80
CA PRO A 33 0.57 18.29 23.12
C PRO A 33 -0.55 17.65 23.97
N ASN A 34 -1.82 17.81 23.60
CA ASN A 34 -2.97 17.20 24.28
C ASN A 34 -3.34 15.80 23.77
N MET A 35 -2.60 15.22 22.81
CA MET A 35 -2.89 13.86 22.34
C MET A 35 -2.37 12.79 23.29
N SER A 36 -3.18 11.74 23.48
CA SER A 36 -2.74 10.56 24.24
C SER A 36 -1.64 9.81 23.50
N LYS A 37 -0.75 9.13 24.25
CA LYS A 37 0.35 8.34 23.65
C LYS A 37 -0.16 7.31 22.61
N ALA A 38 -1.28 6.67 22.88
CA ALA A 38 -1.91 5.70 21.96
C ALA A 38 -2.36 6.36 20.65
N MET A 39 -2.90 7.59 20.71
CA MET A 39 -3.33 8.34 19.53
C MET A 39 -2.14 8.81 18.69
N VAL A 40 -1.02 9.20 19.33
CA VAL A 40 0.23 9.52 18.64
C VAL A 40 0.80 8.31 17.92
N GLU A 41 0.87 7.14 18.57
CA GLU A 41 1.35 5.91 17.93
C GLU A 41 0.48 5.48 16.75
N GLN A 42 -0.84 5.56 16.90
CA GLN A 42 -1.78 5.23 15.83
C GLN A 42 -1.59 6.18 14.63
N LYS A 43 -1.46 7.48 14.90
CA LYS A 43 -1.19 8.49 13.88
C LYS A 43 0.14 8.24 13.17
N GLN A 44 1.19 7.82 13.88
CA GLN A 44 2.47 7.48 13.25
C GLN A 44 2.37 6.26 12.34
N LYS A 45 1.60 5.23 12.72
CA LYS A 45 1.35 4.07 11.84
C LYS A 45 0.62 4.49 10.57
N GLU A 46 -0.38 5.35 10.70
CA GLU A 46 -1.14 5.88 9.57
C GLU A 46 -0.27 6.76 8.66
N ARG A 47 0.53 7.68 9.21
CA ARG A 47 1.50 8.47 8.43
C ARG A 47 2.46 7.57 7.64
N LYS A 48 2.98 6.51 8.25
CA LYS A 48 3.89 5.57 7.58
C LYS A 48 3.22 4.84 6.41
N PHE A 49 1.99 4.37 6.60
CA PHE A 49 1.19 3.79 5.51
C PHE A 49 1.02 4.78 4.36
N LEU A 50 0.68 6.02 4.69
CA LEU A 50 0.42 7.08 3.74
C LEU A 50 1.68 7.52 2.97
N GLU A 51 2.83 7.62 3.64
CA GLU A 51 4.11 7.87 2.98
C GLU A 51 4.47 6.78 1.97
N GLN A 52 4.22 5.51 2.31
CA GLN A 52 4.41 4.38 1.40
C GLN A 52 3.45 4.41 0.22
N LEU A 53 2.22 4.91 0.44
CA LEU A 53 1.22 5.06 -0.62
C LEU A 53 1.58 6.18 -1.60
N LEU A 54 2.10 7.31 -1.11
CA LEU A 54 2.51 8.45 -1.94
C LEU A 54 3.85 8.20 -2.66
N ASP A 55 4.77 7.50 -2.00
CA ASP A 55 6.07 7.14 -2.56
C ASP A 55 6.28 5.63 -2.51
N GLY A 56 5.91 4.96 -3.62
CA GLY A 56 6.06 3.52 -3.78
C GLY A 56 7.51 3.01 -3.68
N LYS A 57 8.53 3.88 -3.69
CA LYS A 57 9.93 3.48 -3.47
C LYS A 57 10.25 3.24 -2.00
N LYS A 58 9.44 3.76 -1.07
CA LYS A 58 9.60 3.58 0.39
C LYS A 58 8.92 2.33 0.94
N VAL A 59 8.36 1.51 0.06
CA VAL A 59 7.67 0.29 0.43
C VAL A 59 8.66 -0.71 1.03
N GLU A 60 8.24 -1.39 2.09
CA GLU A 60 9.06 -2.36 2.79
C GLU A 60 9.41 -3.55 1.88
N LYS A 61 10.66 -4.01 1.99
CA LYS A 61 11.10 -5.19 1.24
C LYS A 61 10.34 -6.42 1.74
N TYR A 62 9.63 -7.08 0.85
CA TYR A 62 8.89 -8.30 1.13
C TYR A 62 9.75 -9.52 0.77
N THR A 63 9.90 -10.43 1.72
CA THR A 63 10.57 -11.71 1.48
C THR A 63 9.51 -12.73 1.12
N ILE A 64 9.62 -13.30 -0.08
CA ILE A 64 8.64 -14.27 -0.58
C ILE A 64 8.83 -15.58 0.21
N PRO A 65 7.79 -16.10 0.88
CA PRO A 65 7.92 -17.28 1.75
C PRO A 65 8.10 -18.58 0.96
N VAL A 66 7.81 -18.56 -0.34
CA VAL A 66 7.94 -19.72 -1.23
C VAL A 66 9.30 -19.72 -1.92
N PRO A 67 10.03 -20.86 -1.93
CA PRO A 67 11.32 -20.95 -2.61
C PRO A 67 11.12 -20.85 -4.13
N ILE A 68 11.48 -19.71 -4.70
CA ILE A 68 11.46 -19.48 -6.15
C ILE A 68 12.82 -19.89 -6.72
N LYS A 69 12.83 -20.80 -7.69
CA LYS A 69 14.03 -21.15 -8.48
C LYS A 69 14.33 -20.10 -9.56
N ALA A 70 14.36 -18.83 -9.20
CA ALA A 70 14.63 -17.73 -10.11
C ALA A 70 15.25 -16.55 -9.37
N GLU A 71 16.25 -15.91 -9.98
CA GLU A 71 16.80 -14.65 -9.49
C GLU A 71 15.92 -13.49 -9.95
N LEU A 72 15.30 -12.80 -8.99
CA LEU A 72 14.50 -11.61 -9.27
C LEU A 72 15.40 -10.41 -9.55
N ARG A 73 15.16 -9.74 -10.68
CA ARG A 73 15.78 -8.43 -10.95
C ARG A 73 15.21 -7.37 -10.02
N LYS A 74 15.95 -6.27 -9.81
CA LYS A 74 15.56 -5.21 -8.86
C LYS A 74 14.12 -4.69 -9.06
N TYR A 75 13.73 -4.36 -10.29
CA TYR A 75 12.37 -3.90 -10.59
C TYR A 75 11.30 -4.97 -10.32
N GLN A 76 11.63 -6.27 -10.50
CA GLN A 76 10.71 -7.35 -10.20
C GLN A 76 10.49 -7.45 -8.69
N GLN A 77 11.55 -7.36 -7.89
CA GLN A 77 11.44 -7.32 -6.44
C GLN A 77 10.65 -6.08 -5.98
N ASP A 78 10.88 -4.92 -6.58
CA ASP A 78 10.15 -3.68 -6.27
C ASP A 78 8.64 -3.84 -6.55
N GLY A 79 8.27 -4.51 -7.65
CA GLY A 79 6.87 -4.83 -7.94
C GLY A 79 6.27 -5.84 -6.96
N VAL A 80 7.02 -6.86 -6.50
CA VAL A 80 6.55 -7.79 -5.46
C VAL A 80 6.32 -7.04 -4.14
N ASN A 81 7.25 -6.16 -3.76
CA ASN A 81 7.12 -5.33 -2.56
C ASN A 81 5.84 -4.47 -2.64
N TRP A 82 5.58 -3.86 -3.81
CA TRP A 82 4.36 -3.08 -4.05
C TRP A 82 3.07 -3.92 -3.92
N LEU A 83 3.05 -5.12 -4.51
CA LEU A 83 1.91 -6.02 -4.42
C LEU A 83 1.66 -6.51 -2.98
N ALA A 84 2.73 -6.82 -2.24
CA ALA A 84 2.64 -7.17 -0.83
C ALA A 84 2.09 -6.00 0.01
N PHE A 85 2.50 -4.76 -0.29
CA PHE A 85 1.95 -3.56 0.34
C PHE A 85 0.45 -3.40 0.06
N LEU A 86 0.02 -3.52 -1.20
CA LEU A 86 -1.39 -3.46 -1.56
C LEU A 86 -2.21 -4.52 -0.80
N ASN A 87 -1.72 -5.76 -0.71
CA ASN A 87 -2.39 -6.82 0.04
C ASN A 87 -2.44 -6.54 1.56
N LYS A 88 -1.35 -6.04 2.14
CA LYS A 88 -1.25 -5.70 3.57
C LYS A 88 -2.31 -4.68 3.99
N TYR A 89 -2.61 -3.70 3.13
CA TYR A 89 -3.58 -2.65 3.41
C TYR A 89 -4.93 -2.85 2.70
N LYS A 90 -5.18 -4.04 2.12
CA LYS A 90 -6.41 -4.38 1.39
C LYS A 90 -6.78 -3.35 0.31
N LEU A 91 -5.75 -2.83 -0.35
CA LEU A 91 -5.88 -1.92 -1.48
C LEU A 91 -5.85 -2.70 -2.78
N HIS A 92 -6.59 -2.20 -3.76
CA HIS A 92 -6.54 -2.69 -5.13
C HIS A 92 -5.70 -1.72 -5.95
N GLY A 93 -4.76 -2.24 -6.73
CA GLY A 93 -3.89 -1.45 -7.58
C GLY A 93 -3.64 -2.16 -8.90
N ILE A 94 -3.34 -1.39 -9.93
CA ILE A 94 -2.96 -1.90 -11.23
C ILE A 94 -1.45 -1.75 -11.35
N LEU A 95 -0.75 -2.84 -11.66
CA LEU A 95 0.65 -2.78 -12.04
C LEU A 95 0.69 -2.47 -13.55
N CYS A 96 1.18 -1.31 -13.95
CA CYS A 96 1.30 -0.90 -15.36
C CYS A 96 2.76 -0.82 -15.80
N ASP A 97 3.56 -1.85 -15.48
CA ASP A 97 4.90 -1.96 -16.05
C ASP A 97 4.77 -2.55 -17.47
N GLY A 98 5.28 -1.83 -18.47
CA GLY A 98 5.01 -2.03 -19.91
C GLY A 98 5.45 -3.36 -20.55
N ILE A 99 5.66 -4.43 -19.78
CA ILE A 99 6.05 -5.75 -20.26
C ILE A 99 5.04 -6.79 -19.78
N LEU A 100 4.24 -7.31 -20.72
CA LEU A 100 3.21 -8.34 -20.48
C LEU A 100 3.74 -9.57 -19.71
N CYS A 101 5.00 -9.94 -19.93
CA CYS A 101 5.66 -11.06 -19.28
C CYS A 101 5.88 -10.83 -17.77
N THR A 102 6.17 -9.59 -17.39
CA THR A 102 6.34 -9.16 -16.00
C THR A 102 4.99 -9.24 -15.25
N MET A 103 3.89 -8.83 -15.89
CA MET A 103 2.54 -8.95 -15.34
C MET A 103 2.14 -10.40 -15.02
N MET A 104 2.35 -11.32 -15.96
CA MET A 104 1.98 -12.73 -15.78
C MET A 104 2.75 -13.38 -14.62
N PHE A 105 4.03 -13.05 -14.48
CA PHE A 105 4.87 -13.52 -13.39
C PHE A 105 4.41 -12.97 -12.03
N PHE A 106 4.02 -11.70 -11.97
CA PHE A 106 3.47 -11.09 -10.76
C PHE A 106 2.15 -11.73 -10.32
N THR A 107 1.24 -12.00 -11.26
CA THR A 107 -0.01 -12.70 -10.95
C THR A 107 0.26 -14.08 -10.35
N LEU A 108 1.21 -14.84 -10.92
CA LEU A 108 1.60 -16.15 -10.39
C LEU A 108 2.21 -16.05 -8.99
N LEU A 109 3.07 -15.06 -8.72
CA LEU A 109 3.63 -14.86 -7.38
C LEU A 109 2.58 -14.45 -6.36
N VAL A 110 1.60 -13.63 -6.76
CA VAL A 110 0.51 -13.25 -5.89
C VAL A 110 -0.40 -14.46 -5.59
N VAL A 111 -0.67 -15.31 -6.58
CA VAL A 111 -1.52 -16.50 -6.37
C VAL A 111 -0.79 -17.63 -5.64
N ALA A 112 0.52 -17.78 -5.83
CA ALA A 112 1.30 -18.88 -5.27
C ALA A 112 2.00 -18.54 -3.95
N GLY A 113 2.29 -17.27 -3.70
CA GLY A 113 3.03 -16.78 -2.53
C GLY A 113 2.17 -16.14 -1.44
N PHE A 114 0.88 -15.94 -1.69
CA PHE A 114 -0.11 -15.51 -0.70
C PHE A 114 -1.14 -16.60 -0.44
#